data_AF-A1TIT2-F1
#
_entry.id   AF-A1TIT2-F1
#
_cell.length_a   1.000
_cell.length_b   1.000
_cell.length_c   1.000
_cell.angle_alpha   90.00
_cell.angle_beta   90.00
_cell.angle_gamma   90.00
#
_symmetry.space_group_name_H-M   'P 1'
#
loop_
_entity.id
_entity.type
_entity.pdbx_description
1 polymer ?
#
loop_
_entity_poly.entity_id
_entity_poly.type
_entity_poly.pdbx_seq_one_letter_code
_entity_poly.pdbx_strand_id
1 'polypeptide(L)'
;MNLLRRFFIPVLIALLVIAAYRSYGWQGIFAVGGGLVMWALLHFTRLMNVMRKAADRPIGYVGSAVMLNARLREGVNLMHVVAMTRSLGELLSPQGEEPERYRWTDGTQSHVTCEFRGGRLAAWELVRPAAEADAGAGGAAAGASDAPAPSVGPSAP
;
A
#
# COMPACT_ATOMS: atom_id res chain seq x y z
N MET A 1 25.45 18.21 1.73
CA MET A 1 26.01 18.41 0.37
C MET A 1 24.95 18.44 -0.76
N ASN A 2 23.66 18.72 -0.47
CA ASN A 2 22.60 18.74 -1.50
C ASN A 2 22.27 20.15 -2.03
N LEU A 3 22.76 21.22 -1.38
CA LEU A 3 22.51 22.60 -1.81
C LEU A 3 23.33 22.99 -3.05
N LEU A 4 24.64 22.65 -3.11
CA LEU A 4 25.47 22.94 -4.28
C LEU A 4 24.87 22.33 -5.55
N ARG A 5 24.51 21.05 -5.52
CA ARG A 5 23.94 20.34 -6.69
C ARG A 5 22.61 20.92 -7.18
N ARG A 6 21.82 21.52 -6.27
CA ARG A 6 20.52 22.13 -6.59
C ARG A 6 20.65 23.53 -7.20
N PHE A 7 21.73 24.25 -6.89
CA PHE A 7 22.05 25.55 -7.49
C PHE A 7 22.87 25.46 -8.78
N PHE A 8 23.68 24.41 -8.94
CA PHE A 8 24.49 24.24 -10.15
C PHE A 8 23.64 24.08 -11.42
N ILE A 9 22.51 23.39 -11.34
CA ILE A 9 21.62 23.15 -12.49
C ILE A 9 21.05 24.48 -13.06
N PRO A 10 20.38 25.35 -12.27
CA PRO A 10 19.86 26.61 -12.80
C PRO A 10 20.97 27.58 -13.25
N VAL A 11 22.13 27.58 -12.58
CA VAL A 11 23.28 28.43 -12.97
C VAL A 11 23.87 27.98 -14.31
N LEU A 12 23.99 26.67 -14.55
CA LEU A 12 24.46 26.12 -15.82
C LEU A 12 23.51 26.45 -16.98
N ILE A 13 22.19 26.37 -16.73
CA ILE A 13 21.17 26.74 -17.72
C ILE A 13 21.26 28.24 -18.06
N ALA A 14 21.39 29.11 -17.05
CA ALA A 14 21.55 30.55 -17.28
C ALA A 14 22.82 30.87 -18.09
N LEU A 15 23.94 30.22 -17.78
CA LEU A 15 25.20 30.38 -18.53
C LEU A 15 25.07 29.92 -19.98
N LEU A 16 24.41 28.79 -20.24
CA LEU A 16 24.17 28.28 -21.59
C LEU A 16 23.28 29.22 -22.42
N VAL A 17 22.24 29.80 -21.81
CA VAL A 17 21.36 30.77 -22.47
C VAL A 17 22.14 32.05 -22.83
N ILE A 18 22.96 32.58 -21.91
CA ILE A 18 23.77 33.78 -22.15
C ILE A 18 24.84 33.53 -23.23
N ALA A 19 25.50 32.37 -23.18
CA ALA A 19 26.48 31.97 -24.18
C ALA A 19 25.85 31.80 -25.57
N ALA A 20 24.71 31.13 -25.66
CA ALA A 20 23.98 30.92 -26.91
C ALA A 20 23.46 32.23 -27.52
N TYR A 21 22.99 33.17 -26.69
CA TYR A 21 22.55 34.49 -27.13
C TYR A 21 23.71 35.29 -27.72
N ARG A 22 24.90 35.25 -27.09
CA ARG A 22 26.10 35.93 -27.58
C ARG A 22 26.65 35.35 -28.88
N SER A 23 26.54 34.04 -29.11
CA SER A 23 27.17 33.38 -30.27
C SER A 23 26.28 33.30 -31.51
N TYR A 24 24.96 33.08 -31.34
CA TYR A 24 24.06 32.71 -32.46
C TYR A 24 22.77 33.53 -32.51
N GLY A 25 22.63 34.55 -31.67
CA GLY A 25 21.45 35.41 -31.62
C GLY A 25 20.16 34.60 -31.42
N TRP A 26 19.19 34.76 -32.33
CA TRP A 26 17.89 34.08 -32.26
C TRP A 26 17.96 32.57 -32.49
N GLN A 27 18.91 32.06 -33.30
CA GLN A 27 19.03 30.62 -33.55
C GLN A 27 19.52 29.85 -32.30
N GLY A 28 20.37 30.50 -31.48
CA GLY A 28 20.83 29.93 -30.21
C GLY A 28 19.72 29.74 -29.19
N ILE A 29 18.76 30.67 -29.15
CA ILE A 29 17.58 30.57 -28.27
C ILE A 29 16.72 29.37 -28.66
N PHE A 30 16.48 29.16 -29.96
CA PHE A 30 15.72 27.99 -30.41
C PHE A 30 16.45 26.67 -30.12
N ALA A 31 17.78 26.63 -30.26
CA ALA A 31 18.57 25.44 -29.95
C ALA A 31 18.53 25.09 -28.45
N VAL A 32 18.75 26.07 -27.56
CA VAL A 32 18.70 25.85 -26.11
C VAL A 32 17.26 25.61 -25.65
N GLY A 33 16.29 26.37 -26.17
CA GLY A 33 14.88 26.20 -25.87
C GLY A 33 14.36 24.82 -26.30
N GLY A 34 14.69 24.38 -27.51
CA GLY A 34 14.35 23.04 -28.00
C GLY A 34 14.98 21.93 -27.15
N GLY A 35 16.27 22.08 -26.80
CA GLY A 35 16.95 21.16 -25.88
C GLY A 35 16.33 21.14 -24.49
N LEU A 36 15.91 22.29 -23.97
CA LEU A 36 15.26 22.42 -22.67
C LEU A 36 13.86 21.80 -22.67
N VAL A 37 13.09 22.02 -23.74
CA VAL A 37 11.76 21.42 -23.93
C VAL A 37 11.88 19.90 -24.06
N MET A 38 12.80 19.41 -24.90
CA MET A 38 13.10 17.98 -25.01
C MET A 38 13.48 17.39 -23.65
N TRP A 39 14.39 18.04 -22.93
CA TRP A 39 14.81 17.63 -21.59
C TRP A 39 13.65 17.64 -20.60
N ALA A 40 12.80 18.67 -20.62
CA ALA A 40 11.63 18.80 -19.77
C ALA A 40 10.61 17.69 -20.06
N LEU A 41 10.35 17.38 -21.34
CA LEU A 41 9.49 16.26 -21.73
C LEU A 41 10.07 14.92 -21.27
N LEU A 42 11.38 14.69 -21.40
CA LEU A 42 12.05 13.48 -20.89
C LEU A 42 12.01 13.39 -19.37
N HIS A 43 12.17 14.52 -18.68
CA HIS A 43 12.08 14.58 -17.23
C HIS A 43 10.65 14.34 -16.74
N PHE A 44 9.67 14.94 -17.43
CA PHE A 44 8.25 14.77 -17.15
C PHE A 44 7.78 13.35 -17.43
N THR A 45 8.15 12.75 -18.56
CA THR A 45 7.84 11.35 -18.88
C THR A 45 8.51 10.39 -17.90
N ARG A 46 9.75 10.66 -17.47
CA ARG A 46 10.40 9.89 -16.39
C ARG A 46 9.62 10.00 -15.08
N LEU A 47 9.18 11.20 -14.68
CA LEU A 47 8.35 11.40 -13.50
C LEU A 47 6.99 10.70 -13.62
N MET A 48 6.34 10.81 -14.77
CA MET A 48 5.06 10.14 -15.03
C MET A 48 5.19 8.63 -15.07
N ASN A 49 6.29 8.07 -15.57
CA ASN A 49 6.52 6.63 -15.51
C ASN A 49 6.74 6.15 -14.07
N VAL A 50 7.38 6.95 -13.22
CA VAL A 50 7.53 6.63 -11.78
C VAL A 50 6.19 6.74 -11.05
N MET A 51 5.41 7.78 -11.33
CA MET A 51 4.06 7.95 -10.79
C MET A 51 3.10 6.89 -11.29
N ARG A 52 3.14 6.53 -12.58
CA ARG A 52 2.36 5.42 -13.16
C ARG A 52 2.73 4.10 -12.50
N LYS A 53 4.01 3.82 -12.28
CA LYS A 53 4.47 2.63 -11.53
C LYS A 53 4.07 2.63 -10.04
N ALA A 54 3.79 3.80 -9.47
CA ALA A 54 3.24 3.94 -8.12
C ALA A 54 1.70 3.88 -8.12
N ALA A 55 1.03 4.34 -9.18
CA ALA A 55 -0.41 4.32 -9.38
C ALA A 55 -0.94 2.96 -9.86
N ASP A 56 -0.08 2.16 -10.51
CA ASP A 56 -0.30 0.74 -10.80
C ASP A 56 -0.25 -0.12 -9.50
N ARG A 57 -0.05 0.50 -8.33
CA ARG A 57 -0.29 -0.16 -7.04
C ARG A 57 -1.75 0.05 -6.65
N PRO A 58 -2.56 -1.02 -6.66
CA PRO A 58 -3.99 -0.92 -6.36
C PRO A 58 -4.19 -0.31 -4.96
N ILE A 59 -5.33 0.35 -4.79
CA ILE A 59 -5.80 0.87 -3.50
C ILE A 59 -5.74 -0.29 -2.48
N GLY A 60 -5.22 -0.03 -1.29
CA GLY A 60 -4.99 -1.07 -0.28
C GLY A 60 -3.75 -1.94 -0.49
N TYR A 61 -2.85 -1.66 -1.46
CA TYR A 61 -1.65 -2.49 -1.65
C TYR A 61 -0.43 -2.02 -0.84
N VAL A 62 0.28 -2.93 -0.17
CA VAL A 62 1.56 -2.65 0.52
C VAL A 62 2.69 -3.52 -0.03
N GLY A 63 3.92 -3.00 -0.02
CA GLY A 63 5.09 -3.73 -0.54
C GLY A 63 5.41 -5.03 0.21
N SER A 64 5.05 -5.13 1.50
CA SER A 64 5.11 -6.36 2.30
C SER A 64 4.27 -6.20 3.56
N ALA A 65 3.31 -7.10 3.77
CA ALA A 65 2.43 -7.12 4.93
C ALA A 65 3.22 -7.39 6.23
N VAL A 66 4.25 -8.25 6.15
CA VAL A 66 5.14 -8.58 7.27
C VAL A 66 5.97 -7.36 7.71
N MET A 67 6.50 -6.61 6.75
CA MET A 67 7.27 -5.40 7.04
C MET A 67 6.39 -4.32 7.66
N LEU A 68 5.13 -4.20 7.22
CA LEU A 68 4.17 -3.29 7.82
C LEU A 68 3.88 -3.71 9.27
N ASN A 69 3.54 -4.99 9.51
CA ASN A 69 3.31 -5.54 10.85
C ASN A 69 4.47 -5.25 11.82
N ALA A 70 5.72 -5.39 11.38
CA ALA A 70 6.89 -5.10 12.20
C ALA A 70 7.11 -3.61 12.52
N ARG A 71 6.52 -2.70 11.73
CA ARG A 71 6.63 -1.25 11.91
C ARG A 71 5.45 -0.65 12.64
N LEU A 72 4.34 -1.38 12.76
CA LEU A 72 3.17 -0.94 13.50
C LEU A 72 3.45 -0.87 14.99
N ARG A 73 2.90 0.15 15.63
CA ARG A 73 3.02 0.44 17.06
C ARG A 73 1.69 1.01 17.52
N GLU A 74 1.26 0.65 18.72
CA GLU A 74 0.04 1.22 19.29
C GLU A 74 0.10 2.75 19.33
N GLY A 75 -1.03 3.40 19.03
CA GLY A 75 -1.17 4.85 19.09
C GLY A 75 -0.66 5.62 17.87
N VAL A 76 -0.10 4.97 16.84
CA VAL A 76 0.26 5.65 15.58
C VAL A 76 -0.99 6.11 14.84
N ASN A 77 -0.94 7.29 14.24
CA ASN A 77 -2.06 7.85 13.50
C ASN A 77 -2.22 7.17 12.12
N LEU A 78 -3.45 7.07 11.62
CA LEU A 78 -3.76 6.59 10.27
C LEU A 78 -2.87 7.24 9.19
N MET A 79 -2.67 8.56 9.25
CA MET A 79 -1.83 9.29 8.30
C MET A 79 -0.36 8.83 8.33
N HIS A 80 0.15 8.44 9.50
CA HIS A 80 1.49 7.89 9.63
C HIS A 80 1.60 6.52 8.92
N VAL A 81 0.58 5.67 9.07
CA VAL A 81 0.51 4.38 8.39
C VAL A 81 0.43 4.55 6.88
N VAL A 82 -0.44 5.44 6.38
CA VAL A 82 -0.56 5.78 4.96
C VAL A 82 0.75 6.32 4.39
N ALA A 83 1.47 7.17 5.15
CA ALA A 83 2.78 7.69 4.72
C ALA A 83 3.84 6.58 4.63
N MET A 84 3.80 5.58 5.54
CA MET A 84 4.70 4.44 5.54
C MET A 84 4.42 3.44 4.41
N THR A 85 3.14 3.16 4.12
CA THR A 85 2.72 2.24 3.06
C THR A 85 2.71 2.89 1.68
N ARG A 86 2.63 4.23 1.63
CA ARG A 86 2.39 5.04 0.42
C ARG A 86 1.09 4.64 -0.30
N SER A 87 0.13 4.07 0.43
CA SER A 87 -1.16 3.66 -0.10
C SER A 87 -2.27 3.93 0.90
N LEU A 88 -3.40 4.41 0.37
CA LEU A 88 -4.64 4.47 1.13
C LEU A 88 -5.09 3.03 1.40
N GLY A 89 -5.33 2.70 2.67
CA GLY A 89 -5.87 1.40 3.05
C GLY A 89 -7.29 1.21 2.52
N GLU A 90 -7.68 -0.04 2.29
CA GLU A 90 -9.05 -0.40 1.95
C GLU A 90 -9.92 -0.29 3.21
N LEU A 91 -10.91 0.60 3.20
CA LEU A 91 -11.83 0.78 4.32
C LEU A 91 -12.83 -0.39 4.34
N LEU A 92 -12.80 -1.19 5.40
CA LEU A 92 -13.71 -2.32 5.63
C LEU A 92 -14.87 -1.98 6.56
N SER A 93 -14.76 -0.92 7.35
CA SER A 93 -15.85 -0.46 8.23
C SER A 93 -16.76 0.55 7.50
N PRO A 94 -18.05 0.66 7.89
CA PRO A 94 -18.92 1.73 7.43
C PRO A 94 -18.32 3.11 7.75
N GLN A 95 -18.53 4.09 6.85
CA GLN A 95 -18.04 5.45 7.07
C GLN A 95 -18.70 6.07 8.32
N GLY A 96 -17.86 6.46 9.28
CA GLY A 96 -18.30 7.09 10.53
C GLY A 96 -18.56 6.14 11.70
N GLU A 97 -18.27 4.83 11.55
CA GLU A 97 -18.38 3.86 12.64
C GLU A 97 -17.00 3.55 13.25
N GLU A 98 -16.93 3.62 14.59
CA GLU A 98 -15.74 3.23 15.35
C GLU A 98 -15.90 1.80 15.89
N PRO A 99 -14.87 0.94 15.76
CA PRO A 99 -13.53 1.19 15.23
C PRO A 99 -13.44 1.20 13.70
N GLU A 100 -12.68 2.17 13.15
CA GLU A 100 -12.40 2.25 11.72
C GLU A 100 -11.43 1.14 11.31
N ARG A 101 -11.83 0.24 10.41
CA ARG A 101 -11.02 -0.92 10.01
C ARG A 101 -10.44 -0.70 8.62
N TYR A 102 -9.12 -0.62 8.51
CA TYR A 102 -8.40 -0.46 7.24
C TYR A 102 -7.53 -1.67 6.92
N ARG A 103 -7.61 -2.17 5.69
CA ARG A 103 -6.83 -3.31 5.21
C ARG A 103 -5.75 -2.90 4.21
N TRP A 104 -4.56 -3.48 4.37
CA TRP A 104 -3.50 -3.45 3.37
C TRP A 104 -3.08 -4.86 2.98
N THR A 105 -3.16 -5.19 1.70
CA THR A 105 -2.81 -6.50 1.12
C THR A 105 -1.49 -6.40 0.36
N ASP A 106 -0.64 -7.41 0.43
CA ASP A 106 0.62 -7.48 -0.32
C ASP A 106 0.53 -8.44 -1.53
N GLY A 107 1.61 -8.52 -2.30
CA GLY A 107 1.69 -9.37 -3.50
C GLY A 107 1.66 -10.87 -3.24
N THR A 108 1.82 -11.29 -1.98
CA THR A 108 1.71 -12.69 -1.56
C THR A 108 0.31 -13.04 -1.05
N GLN A 109 -0.66 -12.15 -1.29
CA GLN A 109 -2.02 -12.21 -0.73
C GLN A 109 -2.08 -12.11 0.81
N SER A 110 -0.96 -11.85 1.48
CA SER A 110 -0.94 -11.55 2.91
C SER A 110 -1.53 -10.18 3.14
N HIS A 111 -2.39 -10.02 4.14
CA HIS A 111 -3.02 -8.75 4.45
C HIS A 111 -2.91 -8.39 5.92
N VAL A 112 -2.70 -7.10 6.19
CA VAL A 112 -2.75 -6.53 7.52
C VAL A 112 -4.03 -5.72 7.65
N THR A 113 -4.84 -6.08 8.63
CA THR A 113 -6.04 -5.34 9.01
C THR A 113 -5.71 -4.51 10.24
N CYS A 114 -5.83 -3.20 10.15
CA CYS A 114 -5.60 -2.27 11.25
C CYS A 114 -6.94 -1.70 11.74
N GLU A 115 -7.14 -1.68 13.04
CA GLU A 115 -8.27 -1.05 13.70
C GLU A 115 -7.85 0.28 14.31
N PHE A 116 -8.56 1.35 13.96
CA PHE A 116 -8.32 2.69 14.48
C PHE A 116 -9.50 3.13 15.35
N ARG A 117 -9.20 3.74 16.50
CA ARG A 117 -10.17 4.42 17.37
C ARG A 117 -9.72 5.85 17.56
N GLY A 118 -10.57 6.83 17.27
CA GLY A 118 -10.21 8.25 17.27
C GLY A 118 -9.01 8.56 16.37
N GLY A 119 -8.89 7.87 15.23
CA GLY A 119 -7.77 8.03 14.27
C GLY A 119 -6.41 7.49 14.73
N ARG A 120 -6.35 6.74 15.84
CA ARG A 120 -5.13 6.08 16.34
C ARG A 120 -5.25 4.58 16.27
N LEU A 121 -4.14 3.92 15.91
CA LEU A 121 -4.07 2.47 15.83
C LEU A 121 -4.28 1.85 17.22
N ALA A 122 -5.39 1.12 17.35
CA ALA A 122 -5.78 0.42 18.57
C ALA A 122 -5.35 -1.04 18.52
N ALA A 123 -5.52 -1.69 17.37
CA ALA A 123 -5.12 -3.08 17.15
C ALA A 123 -4.75 -3.30 15.68
N TRP A 124 -3.97 -4.35 15.41
CA TRP A 124 -3.75 -4.81 14.06
C TRP A 124 -3.57 -6.32 14.02
N GLU A 125 -3.96 -6.92 12.91
CA GLU A 125 -3.89 -8.35 12.68
C GLU A 125 -3.23 -8.60 11.33
N LEU A 126 -2.20 -9.44 11.32
CA LEU A 126 -1.57 -9.93 10.10
C LEU A 126 -2.15 -11.31 9.76
N VAL A 127 -2.89 -11.37 8.67
CA VAL A 127 -3.41 -12.62 8.11
C VAL A 127 -2.55 -13.00 6.92
N ARG A 128 -1.89 -14.15 7.01
CA ARG A 128 -1.22 -14.78 5.88
C ARG A 128 -2.16 -15.83 5.30
N PRO A 129 -2.46 -15.82 4.00
CA PRO A 129 -3.15 -16.93 3.38
C PRO A 129 -2.26 -18.16 3.56
N ALA A 130 -2.77 -19.15 4.29
CA ALA A 130 -2.20 -20.47 4.23
C ALA A 130 -2.29 -20.92 2.77
N ALA A 131 -1.18 -21.40 2.20
CA ALA A 131 -1.28 -22.24 1.02
C ALA A 131 -2.09 -23.47 1.45
N GLU A 132 -3.41 -23.45 1.22
CA GLU A 132 -4.39 -24.50 1.55
C GLU A 132 -3.91 -25.45 2.65
N ALA A 133 -3.69 -24.93 3.87
CA ALA A 133 -3.42 -25.80 5.00
C ALA A 133 -4.77 -26.27 5.52
N ASP A 134 -5.29 -27.29 4.85
CA ASP A 134 -6.13 -28.33 5.45
C ASP A 134 -7.39 -27.81 6.18
N ALA A 135 -8.35 -27.28 5.41
CA ALA A 135 -9.75 -27.47 5.75
C ALA A 135 -10.15 -28.92 5.39
N GLY A 136 -9.45 -29.87 6.03
CA GLY A 136 -9.88 -31.24 6.12
C GLY A 136 -11.30 -31.25 6.66
N ALA A 137 -12.18 -31.86 5.88
CA ALA A 137 -13.38 -32.49 6.35
C ALA A 137 -13.08 -33.29 7.63
N GLY A 138 -13.32 -32.65 8.77
CA GLY A 138 -13.06 -33.18 10.11
C GLY A 138 -13.93 -32.50 11.16
N GLY A 139 -15.04 -31.88 10.75
CA GLY A 139 -16.11 -31.44 11.63
C GLY A 139 -17.20 -32.51 11.65
N ALA A 140 -17.06 -33.48 12.54
CA ALA A 140 -18.01 -34.54 12.79
C ALA A 140 -19.42 -33.99 13.10
N ALA A 141 -20.24 -33.87 12.06
CA ALA A 141 -21.69 -33.85 12.16
C ALA A 141 -22.21 -35.30 12.10
N ALA A 142 -21.96 -36.05 13.18
CA ALA A 142 -22.64 -37.32 13.48
C ALA A 142 -22.55 -37.58 14.99
N GLY A 143 -23.12 -36.65 15.76
CA GLY A 143 -23.26 -36.74 17.21
C GLY A 143 -24.67 -36.32 17.61
N ALA A 144 -25.68 -36.96 17.02
CA ALA A 144 -27.07 -36.79 17.43
C ALA A 144 -27.83 -38.10 17.20
N SER A 145 -27.63 -39.05 18.11
CA SER A 145 -28.69 -39.86 18.73
C SER A 145 -28.07 -41.13 19.34
N ASP A 146 -27.58 -41.07 20.58
CA ASP A 146 -27.81 -42.23 21.43
C ASP A 146 -27.87 -41.87 22.92
N ALA A 147 -28.90 -42.42 23.56
CA ALA A 147 -29.30 -42.37 24.95
C ALA A 147 -30.00 -41.10 25.49
N PRO A 148 -31.00 -41.22 26.41
CA PRO A 148 -31.53 -42.43 27.06
C PRO A 148 -33.09 -42.52 27.13
N ALA A 149 -33.64 -43.73 27.23
CA ALA A 149 -34.86 -43.98 28.00
C ALA A 149 -34.96 -45.45 28.48
N PRO A 150 -35.27 -45.71 29.76
CA PRO A 150 -35.47 -47.04 30.32
C PRO A 150 -36.92 -47.49 30.18
N SER A 151 -37.18 -48.73 29.74
CA SER A 151 -38.49 -49.36 29.90
C SER A 151 -38.42 -50.89 29.88
N VAL A 152 -38.58 -51.47 31.07
CA VAL A 152 -39.47 -52.59 31.44
C VAL A 152 -39.63 -53.76 30.46
N GLY A 153 -39.30 -54.97 30.94
CA GLY A 153 -39.44 -56.25 30.21
C GLY A 153 -40.87 -56.65 29.82
N PRO A 154 -41.02 -57.78 29.11
CA PRO A 154 -41.59 -58.95 29.79
C PRO A 154 -40.95 -60.30 29.42
N SER A 155 -41.32 -61.26 30.25
CA SER A 155 -40.95 -62.68 30.35
C SER A 155 -41.28 -63.58 29.16
N ALA A 156 -40.67 -64.79 29.22
CA ALA A 156 -41.18 -66.11 28.80
C ALA A 156 -40.81 -66.62 27.39
N PRO A 157 -40.82 -67.95 27.14
CA PRO A 157 -41.23 -69.07 28.02
C PRO A 157 -40.09 -69.84 28.70
#